data_AF-A0A0F9LKQ1-F1
#
_entry.id   AF-A0A0F9LKQ1-F1
#
_cell.length_a   1.000
_cell.length_b   1.000
_cell.length_c   1.000
_cell.angle_alpha   90.00
_cell.angle_beta   90.00
_cell.angle_gamma   90.00
#
_symmetry.space_group_name_H-M   'P 1'
#
loop_
_entity.id
_entity.type
_entity.pdbx_description
1 polymer ?
#
loop_
_entity_poly.entity_id
_entity_poly.type
_entity_poly.pdbx_seq_one_letter_code
_entity_poly.pdbx_strand_id
1 'polypeptide(L)'
;MSEKERVVIKEYLKEIKKALPEWLKDKKEHKEILLELEEHIWSKAEELSGSSQPTVEFVQRAIDHMGTPESIAKEYKRRGTPKFYITEELWPSYKNVLAVVFSVIVGIAVVSLILNFIFGNLNTIGDSIMGVQMGFLGSFVVITVIFVVLSMEGYFPEDFKSQKSLEKLKEDDQVIGKKKSSIKSPFKPGEDIVGGSIGIVIGIIFFSQFIPSIFGLMDPEFRLFLQFSGLFIIAEGGLDLMRGLIGKRQLTAHQIIHGITIVVKLASISVVVLMMNRPEIFPILAVEQPTGALINIGVAPNFYELFRIIAWLVIIAVALSTIGNFQKIVKVERYRNLK
;
A
#
# COMPACT_ATOMS: atom_id res chain seq x y z
N MET A 1 22.53 30.38 -35.46
CA MET A 1 21.96 29.31 -34.63
C MET A 1 22.59 27.99 -35.01
N SER A 2 23.32 27.40 -34.10
CA SER A 2 24.01 26.14 -34.30
C SER A 2 23.04 24.98 -34.09
N GLU A 3 23.10 23.97 -34.96
CA GLU A 3 22.38 22.70 -34.80
C GLU A 3 22.63 22.07 -33.41
N LYS A 4 23.81 22.33 -32.83
CA LYS A 4 24.23 21.82 -31.52
C LYS A 4 23.40 22.37 -30.36
N GLU A 5 23.01 23.65 -30.39
CA GLU A 5 22.21 24.28 -29.31
C GLU A 5 20.81 23.64 -29.22
N ARG A 6 20.19 23.39 -30.39
CA ARG A 6 18.87 22.75 -30.48
C ARG A 6 18.87 21.31 -29.98
N VAL A 7 19.98 20.59 -30.12
CA VAL A 7 20.11 19.20 -29.64
C VAL A 7 20.07 19.17 -28.11
N VAL A 8 20.81 20.05 -27.44
CA VAL A 8 20.87 20.11 -25.96
C VAL A 8 19.50 20.39 -25.35
N ILE A 9 18.77 21.37 -25.88
CA ILE A 9 17.43 21.71 -25.39
C ILE A 9 16.45 20.54 -25.61
N LYS A 10 16.50 19.89 -26.78
CA LYS A 10 15.65 18.72 -27.06
C LYS A 10 15.92 17.55 -26.13
N GLU A 11 17.18 17.31 -25.77
CA GLU A 11 17.53 16.26 -24.81
C GLU A 11 16.96 16.59 -23.42
N TYR A 12 17.14 17.82 -22.95
CA TYR A 12 16.59 18.27 -21.67
C TYR A 12 15.05 18.21 -21.62
N LEU A 13 14.36 18.71 -22.64
CA LEU A 13 12.89 18.62 -22.74
C LEU A 13 12.39 17.17 -22.82
N LYS A 14 13.18 16.26 -23.41
CA LYS A 14 12.87 14.82 -23.43
C LYS A 14 12.98 14.21 -22.05
N GLU A 15 13.93 14.65 -21.22
CA GLU A 15 14.04 14.24 -19.82
C GLU A 15 12.88 14.80 -18.98
N ILE A 16 12.52 16.07 -19.16
CA ILE A 16 11.32 16.66 -18.54
C ILE A 16 10.08 15.86 -18.94
N LYS A 17 9.88 15.60 -20.24
CA LYS A 17 8.76 14.79 -20.73
C LYS A 17 8.71 13.39 -20.09
N LYS A 18 9.86 12.78 -19.79
CA LYS A 18 9.89 11.50 -19.07
C LYS A 18 9.48 11.68 -17.60
N ALA A 19 9.94 12.74 -16.95
CA ALA A 19 9.69 13.06 -15.55
C ALA A 19 8.26 13.57 -15.27
N LEU A 20 7.59 14.17 -16.26
CA LEU A 20 6.22 14.66 -16.15
C LEU A 20 5.23 13.52 -15.81
N PRO A 21 4.11 13.85 -15.13
CA PRO A 21 3.05 12.88 -14.82
C PRO A 21 2.45 12.25 -16.08
N GLU A 22 2.00 10.99 -15.98
CA GLU A 22 1.43 10.24 -17.12
C GLU A 22 0.18 10.92 -17.70
N TRP A 23 -0.68 11.49 -16.84
CA TRP A 23 -1.91 12.20 -17.25
C TRP A 23 -1.66 13.45 -18.10
N LEU A 24 -0.49 14.07 -17.97
CA LEU A 24 -0.16 15.29 -18.71
C LEU A 24 0.38 14.96 -20.10
N LYS A 25 1.08 13.83 -20.26
CA LYS A 25 1.76 13.44 -21.52
C LYS A 25 0.82 13.30 -22.72
N ASP A 26 -0.45 12.98 -22.46
CA ASP A 26 -1.45 12.70 -23.50
C ASP A 26 -2.36 13.91 -23.79
N LYS A 27 -2.22 15.02 -23.05
CA LYS A 27 -3.01 16.25 -23.25
C LYS A 27 -2.32 17.23 -24.21
N LYS A 28 -3.11 18.10 -24.86
CA LYS A 28 -2.59 19.25 -25.62
C LYS A 28 -1.72 20.16 -24.73
N GLU A 29 -2.11 20.31 -23.46
CA GLU A 29 -1.38 21.03 -22.41
C GLU A 29 0.10 20.60 -22.30
N HIS A 30 0.45 19.32 -22.52
CA HIS A 30 1.85 18.90 -22.49
C HIS A 30 2.69 19.55 -23.58
N LYS A 31 2.12 19.75 -24.78
CA LYS A 31 2.87 20.37 -25.88
C LYS A 31 3.08 21.85 -25.60
N GLU A 32 2.09 22.50 -25.02
CA GLU A 32 2.16 23.90 -24.61
C GLU A 32 3.20 24.10 -23.50
N ILE A 33 3.21 23.24 -22.48
CA ILE A 33 4.22 23.29 -21.40
C ILE A 33 5.64 23.09 -21.94
N LEU A 34 5.85 22.11 -22.84
CA LEU A 34 7.18 21.90 -23.43
C LEU A 34 7.62 23.07 -24.32
N LEU A 35 6.67 23.70 -25.03
CA LEU A 35 6.93 24.90 -25.83
C LEU A 35 7.29 26.09 -24.95
N GLU A 36 6.52 26.33 -23.88
CA GLU A 36 6.76 27.41 -22.92
C GLU A 36 8.13 27.24 -22.24
N LEU A 37 8.48 26.00 -21.85
CA LEU A 37 9.80 25.70 -21.30
C LEU A 37 10.92 25.90 -22.33
N GLU A 38 10.70 25.53 -23.59
CA GLU A 38 11.65 25.78 -24.68
C GLU A 38 11.88 27.29 -24.88
N GLU A 39 10.80 28.07 -24.98
CA GLU A 39 10.84 29.53 -25.12
C GLU A 39 11.54 30.19 -23.93
N HIS A 40 11.27 29.73 -22.70
CA HIS A 40 11.89 30.28 -21.50
C HIS A 40 13.40 29.99 -21.45
N ILE A 41 13.84 28.78 -21.85
CA ILE A 41 15.28 28.46 -21.94
C ILE A 41 15.97 29.36 -22.97
N TRP A 42 15.34 29.57 -24.13
CA TRP A 42 15.89 30.47 -25.16
C TRP A 42 15.97 31.91 -24.68
N SER A 43 14.90 32.42 -24.08
CA SER A 43 14.87 33.78 -23.53
C SER A 43 15.97 34.01 -22.49
N LYS A 44 16.20 33.05 -21.58
CA LYS A 44 17.31 33.13 -20.62
C LYS A 44 18.68 33.02 -21.27
N ALA A 45 18.84 32.17 -22.29
CA ALA A 45 20.11 32.04 -22.99
C ALA A 45 20.49 33.33 -23.74
N GLU A 46 19.50 34.04 -24.30
CA GLU A 46 19.67 35.36 -24.94
C GLU A 46 19.97 36.46 -23.91
N GLU A 47 19.31 36.45 -22.76
CA GLU A 47 19.59 37.38 -21.67
C GLU A 47 21.05 37.23 -21.18
N LEU A 48 21.51 35.98 -21.00
CA LEU A 48 22.87 35.65 -20.58
C LEU A 48 23.93 35.98 -21.65
N SER A 49 23.57 36.02 -22.93
CA SER A 49 24.50 36.31 -24.03
C SER A 49 24.69 37.80 -24.28
N GLY A 50 23.90 38.67 -23.64
CA GLY A 50 24.07 40.12 -23.68
C GLY A 50 24.07 40.71 -25.09
N SER A 51 23.15 40.26 -25.96
CA SER A 51 22.98 40.66 -27.39
C SER A 51 23.84 39.92 -28.43
N SER A 52 24.62 38.90 -28.04
CA SER A 52 25.35 38.03 -28.97
C SER A 52 24.56 36.74 -29.30
N GLN A 53 24.88 36.04 -30.39
CA GLN A 53 24.22 34.76 -30.68
C GLN A 53 24.47 33.77 -29.52
N PRO A 54 23.43 33.15 -28.94
CA PRO A 54 23.59 32.25 -27.80
C PRO A 54 24.47 31.06 -28.18
N THR A 55 25.65 30.94 -27.56
CA THR A 55 26.48 29.74 -27.67
C THR A 55 25.96 28.63 -26.76
N VAL A 56 26.38 27.38 -27.03
CA VAL A 56 26.03 26.18 -26.24
C VAL A 56 26.24 26.38 -24.73
N GLU A 57 27.28 27.09 -24.30
CA GLU A 57 27.55 27.35 -22.88
C GLU A 57 26.47 28.19 -22.19
N PHE A 58 25.86 29.14 -22.91
CA PHE A 58 24.77 29.97 -22.37
C PHE A 58 23.47 29.18 -22.27
N VAL A 59 23.21 28.28 -23.23
CA VAL A 59 22.08 27.35 -23.18
C VAL A 59 22.21 26.40 -21.97
N GLN A 60 23.41 25.87 -21.72
CA GLN A 60 23.64 25.00 -20.57
C GLN A 60 23.43 25.74 -19.25
N ARG A 61 23.95 26.97 -19.11
CA ARG A 61 23.70 27.81 -17.94
C ARG A 61 22.23 28.18 -17.77
N ALA A 62 21.51 28.43 -18.86
CA ALA A 62 20.06 28.67 -18.81
C ALA A 62 19.31 27.44 -18.30
N ILE A 63 19.70 26.23 -18.74
CA ILE A 63 19.15 24.96 -18.23
C ILE A 63 19.46 24.78 -16.74
N ASP A 64 20.69 25.05 -16.30
CA ASP A 64 21.07 24.95 -14.88
C ASP A 64 20.25 25.92 -14.01
N HIS A 65 19.93 27.12 -14.52
CA HIS A 65 19.05 28.10 -13.87
C HIS A 65 17.57 27.68 -13.85
N MET A 66 17.13 26.80 -14.74
CA MET A 66 15.76 26.24 -14.74
C MET A 66 15.58 25.14 -13.69
N GLY A 67 16.67 24.49 -13.29
CA GLY A 67 16.67 23.40 -12.31
C GLY A 67 16.61 22.01 -12.95
N THR A 68 16.47 20.97 -12.12
CA THR A 68 16.46 19.60 -12.62
C THR A 68 15.11 19.27 -13.27
N PRO A 69 15.07 18.34 -14.25
CA PRO A 69 13.81 17.88 -14.83
C PRO A 69 12.79 17.40 -13.78
N GLU A 70 13.28 16.87 -12.66
CA GLU A 70 12.49 16.39 -11.54
C GLU A 70 11.90 17.52 -10.70
N SER A 71 12.64 18.62 -10.48
CA SER A 71 12.13 19.79 -9.76
C SER A 71 11.02 20.48 -10.53
N ILE A 72 11.20 20.65 -11.85
CA ILE A 72 10.18 21.20 -12.75
C ILE A 72 8.96 20.28 -12.77
N ALA A 73 9.14 18.99 -12.98
CA ALA A 73 8.03 18.04 -12.97
C ALA A 73 7.27 17.96 -11.63
N LYS A 74 7.94 18.26 -10.51
CA LYS A 74 7.31 18.31 -9.17
C LYS A 74 6.30 19.43 -9.03
N GLU A 75 6.51 20.55 -9.72
CA GLU A 75 5.56 21.67 -9.75
C GLU A 75 4.25 21.26 -10.43
N TYR A 76 4.35 20.51 -11.53
CA TYR A 76 3.19 19.93 -12.22
C TYR A 76 2.58 18.71 -11.51
N LYS A 77 3.25 18.12 -10.51
CA LYS A 77 2.69 17.08 -9.63
C LYS A 77 1.78 17.65 -8.54
N ARG A 78 1.88 18.95 -8.24
CA ARG A 78 1.00 19.63 -7.28
C ARG A 78 -0.33 19.99 -7.95
N ARG A 79 -1.19 18.99 -8.21
CA ARG A 79 -2.60 19.24 -8.52
C ARG A 79 -3.52 18.39 -7.65
N GLY A 80 -4.65 19.02 -7.33
CA GLY A 80 -5.79 18.53 -6.58
C GLY A 80 -6.51 19.76 -6.04
N THR A 81 -7.78 19.97 -6.39
CA THR A 81 -8.60 20.96 -5.68
C THR A 81 -8.85 20.39 -4.28
N PRO A 82 -8.25 20.98 -3.22
CA PRO A 82 -8.37 20.39 -1.89
C PRO A 82 -9.83 20.49 -1.43
N LYS A 83 -10.44 19.35 -1.15
CA LYS A 83 -11.75 19.26 -0.49
C LYS A 83 -11.55 18.59 0.86
N PHE A 84 -11.49 19.40 1.92
CA PHE A 84 -11.20 18.92 3.28
C PHE A 84 -9.90 18.10 3.37
N TYR A 85 -8.79 18.60 2.80
CA TYR A 85 -7.46 17.97 2.79
C TYR A 85 -7.30 16.67 1.95
N ILE A 86 -8.37 16.18 1.31
CA ILE A 86 -8.33 15.10 0.33
C ILE A 86 -8.75 15.68 -1.04
N THR A 87 -8.11 15.30 -2.14
CA THR A 87 -8.48 15.80 -3.47
C THR A 87 -9.89 15.33 -3.85
N GLU A 88 -10.64 16.14 -4.62
CA GLU A 88 -11.98 15.77 -5.08
C GLU A 88 -11.99 14.46 -5.87
N GLU A 89 -10.89 14.16 -6.55
CA GLU A 89 -10.71 12.97 -7.36
C GLU A 89 -10.49 11.72 -6.50
N LEU A 90 -9.77 11.82 -5.38
CA LEU A 90 -9.58 10.70 -4.45
C LEU A 90 -10.82 10.45 -3.56
N TRP A 91 -11.71 11.43 -3.44
CA TRP A 91 -12.88 11.36 -2.55
C TRP A 91 -13.81 10.16 -2.78
N PRO A 92 -14.14 9.75 -4.02
CA PRO A 92 -14.94 8.54 -4.26
C PRO A 92 -14.23 7.27 -3.78
N SER A 93 -12.93 7.15 -4.05
CA SER A 93 -12.12 6.01 -3.61
C SER A 93 -12.03 5.95 -2.07
N TYR A 94 -11.82 7.10 -1.43
CA TYR A 94 -11.82 7.23 0.03
C TYR A 94 -13.13 6.73 0.65
N LYS A 95 -14.27 7.20 0.14
CA LYS A 95 -15.59 6.75 0.61
C LYS A 95 -15.81 5.26 0.40
N ASN A 96 -15.38 4.72 -0.74
CA ASN A 96 -15.51 3.29 -1.03
C ASN A 96 -14.68 2.44 -0.06
N VAL A 97 -13.43 2.83 0.20
CA VAL A 97 -12.56 2.13 1.16
C VAL A 97 -13.14 2.18 2.56
N LEU A 98 -13.59 3.36 3.02
CA LEU A 98 -14.28 3.48 4.31
C LEU A 98 -15.53 2.61 4.37
N ALA A 99 -16.38 2.63 3.35
CA ALA A 99 -17.61 1.86 3.32
C ALA A 99 -17.33 0.35 3.40
N VAL A 100 -16.32 -0.15 2.68
CA VAL A 100 -15.90 -1.56 2.75
C VAL A 100 -15.41 -1.90 4.15
N VAL A 101 -14.48 -1.12 4.70
CA VAL A 101 -13.91 -1.39 6.03
C VAL A 101 -14.99 -1.32 7.12
N PHE A 102 -15.86 -0.31 7.07
CA PHE A 102 -16.97 -0.20 8.01
C PHE A 102 -17.96 -1.36 7.86
N SER A 103 -18.28 -1.78 6.64
CA SER A 103 -19.15 -2.94 6.40
C SER A 103 -18.56 -4.22 7.02
N VAL A 104 -17.24 -4.41 6.95
CA VAL A 104 -16.56 -5.54 7.59
C VAL A 104 -16.66 -5.44 9.12
N ILE A 105 -16.42 -4.27 9.71
CA ILE A 105 -16.53 -4.04 11.16
C ILE A 105 -17.97 -4.33 11.63
N VAL A 106 -18.99 -3.83 10.92
CA VAL A 106 -20.40 -4.14 11.20
C VAL A 106 -20.67 -5.63 11.07
N GLY A 107 -20.18 -6.28 10.01
CA GLY A 107 -20.36 -7.71 9.80
C GLY A 107 -19.82 -8.53 10.97
N ILE A 108 -18.60 -8.22 11.43
CA ILE A 108 -17.99 -8.87 12.60
C ILE A 108 -18.84 -8.62 13.86
N ALA A 109 -19.33 -7.40 14.06
CA ALA A 109 -20.15 -7.05 15.21
C ALA A 109 -21.50 -7.77 15.22
N VAL A 110 -22.18 -7.86 14.08
CA VAL A 110 -23.45 -8.57 13.93
C VAL A 110 -23.25 -10.07 14.21
N VAL A 111 -22.20 -10.68 13.66
CA VAL A 111 -21.85 -12.07 13.97
C VAL A 111 -21.59 -12.24 15.46
N SER A 112 -20.83 -11.33 16.08
CA SER A 112 -20.54 -11.37 17.51
C SER A 112 -21.82 -11.24 18.35
N LEU A 113 -22.77 -10.39 17.95
CA LEU A 113 -24.04 -10.19 18.64
C LEU A 113 -24.94 -11.43 18.50
N ILE A 114 -24.99 -12.06 17.33
CA ILE A 114 -25.72 -13.32 17.11
C ILE A 114 -25.14 -14.41 18.01
N LEU A 115 -23.81 -14.55 18.08
CA LEU A 115 -23.16 -15.52 18.96
C LEU A 115 -23.49 -15.22 20.44
N ASN A 116 -23.35 -13.97 20.88
CA ASN A 116 -23.67 -13.58 22.25
C ASN A 116 -25.14 -13.84 22.61
N PHE A 117 -26.07 -13.64 21.67
CA PHE A 117 -27.49 -13.93 21.85
C PHE A 117 -27.75 -15.44 21.98
N ILE A 118 -27.13 -16.26 21.12
CA ILE A 118 -27.24 -17.72 21.16
C ILE A 118 -26.69 -18.28 22.49
N PHE A 119 -25.61 -17.69 23.02
CA PHE A 119 -24.96 -18.13 24.26
C PHE A 119 -25.45 -17.39 25.53
N GLY A 120 -26.54 -16.64 25.44
CA GLY A 120 -27.16 -16.00 26.61
C GLY A 120 -26.34 -14.91 27.30
N ASN A 121 -25.28 -14.39 26.67
CA ASN A 121 -24.40 -13.38 27.25
C ASN A 121 -24.86 -11.96 26.86
N LEU A 122 -25.95 -11.50 27.45
CA LEU A 122 -26.54 -10.18 27.12
C LEU A 122 -25.77 -9.00 27.74
N ASN A 123 -24.94 -9.25 28.77
CA ASN A 123 -24.18 -8.20 29.44
C ASN A 123 -23.07 -7.61 28.56
N THR A 124 -22.62 -8.34 27.53
CA THR A 124 -21.54 -7.92 26.63
C THR A 124 -22.01 -7.13 25.40
N ILE A 125 -23.31 -6.81 25.32
CA ILE A 125 -23.86 -5.99 24.24
C ILE A 125 -23.27 -4.57 24.30
N GLY A 126 -23.13 -4.01 25.51
CA GLY A 126 -22.52 -2.68 25.72
C GLY A 126 -21.07 -2.62 25.24
N ASP A 127 -20.27 -3.62 25.62
CA ASP A 127 -18.87 -3.73 25.22
C ASP A 127 -18.71 -3.90 23.70
N SER A 128 -19.64 -4.63 23.08
CA SER A 128 -19.65 -4.83 21.62
C SER A 128 -19.92 -3.52 20.88
N ILE A 129 -20.88 -2.70 21.36
CA ILE A 129 -21.17 -1.38 20.79
C ILE A 129 -19.96 -0.45 20.92
N MET A 130 -19.31 -0.44 22.08
CA MET A 130 -18.13 0.37 22.32
C MET A 130 -16.95 -0.08 21.46
N GLY A 131 -16.76 -1.39 21.29
CA GLY A 131 -15.75 -1.97 20.38
C GLY A 131 -15.95 -1.56 18.93
N VAL A 132 -17.21 -1.57 18.44
CA VAL A 132 -17.55 -1.10 17.08
C VAL A 132 -17.25 0.38 16.91
N GLN A 133 -17.65 1.20 17.88
CA GLN A 133 -17.40 2.65 17.85
C GLN A 133 -15.91 2.95 17.80
N MET A 134 -15.11 2.26 18.62
CA MET A 134 -13.64 2.40 18.61
C MET A 134 -13.03 1.87 17.32
N GLY A 135 -13.54 0.78 16.76
CA GLY A 135 -13.13 0.25 15.46
C GLY A 135 -13.38 1.24 14.33
N PHE A 136 -14.55 1.88 14.30
CA PHE A 136 -14.87 2.93 13.31
C PHE A 136 -13.97 4.16 13.49
N LEU A 137 -13.81 4.66 14.71
CA LEU A 137 -12.93 5.81 14.98
C LEU A 137 -11.48 5.52 14.55
N GLY A 138 -10.94 4.37 14.96
CA GLY A 138 -9.58 3.98 14.63
C GLY A 138 -9.36 3.81 13.13
N SER A 139 -10.24 3.05 12.47
CA SER A 139 -10.14 2.87 11.01
C SER A 139 -10.37 4.16 10.24
N PHE A 140 -11.30 5.01 10.67
CA PHE A 140 -11.53 6.33 10.09
C PHE A 140 -10.26 7.17 10.13
N VAL A 141 -9.67 7.36 11.32
CA VAL A 141 -8.46 8.18 11.48
C VAL A 141 -7.32 7.66 10.60
N VAL A 142 -7.06 6.35 10.63
CA VAL A 142 -5.98 5.74 9.84
C VAL A 142 -6.20 5.93 8.33
N ILE A 143 -7.40 5.62 7.84
CA ILE A 143 -7.74 5.74 6.41
C ILE A 143 -7.69 7.22 5.98
N THR A 144 -8.23 8.13 6.78
CA THR A 144 -8.17 9.58 6.50
C THR A 144 -6.72 10.05 6.39
N VAL A 145 -5.85 9.68 7.33
CA VAL A 145 -4.42 10.06 7.28
C VAL A 145 -3.75 9.55 6.00
N ILE A 146 -3.99 8.29 5.62
CA ILE A 146 -3.47 7.71 4.38
C ILE A 146 -3.92 8.51 3.16
N PHE A 147 -5.22 8.83 3.06
CA PHE A 147 -5.76 9.56 1.92
C PHE A 147 -5.34 11.03 1.88
N VAL A 148 -5.11 11.67 3.03
CA VAL A 148 -4.53 13.00 3.11
C VAL A 148 -3.09 12.98 2.60
N VAL A 149 -2.28 12.01 3.01
CA VAL A 149 -0.89 11.86 2.51
C VAL A 149 -0.88 11.62 1.00
N LEU A 150 -1.73 10.71 0.50
CA LEU A 150 -1.88 10.46 -0.94
C LEU A 150 -2.30 11.73 -1.71
N SER A 151 -3.22 12.51 -1.13
CA SER A 151 -3.67 13.78 -1.68
C SER A 151 -2.55 14.82 -1.72
N MET A 152 -1.78 14.94 -0.64
CA MET A 152 -0.62 15.85 -0.58
C MET A 152 0.49 15.47 -1.57
N GLU A 153 0.63 14.18 -1.87
CA GLU A 153 1.56 13.68 -2.88
C GLU A 153 1.03 13.78 -4.32
N GLY A 154 -0.24 14.20 -4.50
CA GLY A 154 -0.86 14.41 -5.81
C GLY A 154 -1.26 13.12 -6.53
N TYR A 155 -1.60 12.05 -5.79
CA TYR A 155 -2.09 10.81 -6.39
C TYR A 155 -3.53 10.93 -6.86
N PHE A 156 -3.85 10.28 -7.97
CA PHE A 156 -5.20 10.18 -8.52
C PHE A 156 -5.70 8.73 -8.53
N PRO A 157 -7.04 8.49 -8.54
CA PRO A 157 -7.62 7.15 -8.68
C PRO A 157 -7.05 6.35 -9.86
N GLU A 158 -6.73 7.04 -10.95
CA GLU A 158 -6.16 6.50 -12.18
C GLU A 158 -4.80 5.83 -11.94
N ASP A 159 -4.00 6.35 -11.03
CA ASP A 159 -2.67 5.81 -10.70
C ASP A 159 -2.76 4.43 -10.04
N PHE A 160 -3.92 4.09 -9.47
CA PHE A 160 -4.20 2.80 -8.84
C PHE A 160 -4.84 1.78 -9.79
N LYS A 161 -5.29 2.20 -10.98
CA LYS A 161 -5.88 1.29 -11.98
C LYS A 161 -4.78 0.40 -12.54
N SER A 162 -5.04 -0.91 -12.62
CA SER A 162 -4.06 -1.89 -13.11
C SER A 162 -3.61 -1.57 -14.55
N GLN A 163 -2.36 -1.88 -14.91
CA GLN A 163 -1.87 -1.72 -16.29
C GLN A 163 -2.78 -2.39 -17.32
N LYS A 164 -3.48 -3.47 -16.95
CA LYS A 164 -4.40 -4.21 -17.83
C LYS A 164 -5.67 -3.43 -18.17
N SER A 165 -6.15 -2.56 -17.27
CA SER A 165 -7.28 -1.65 -17.52
C SER A 165 -6.85 -0.43 -18.33
N LEU A 166 -5.63 0.07 -18.10
CA LEU A 166 -5.05 1.15 -18.90
C LEU A 166 -4.67 0.68 -20.31
N GLU A 167 -4.20 -0.56 -20.46
CA GLU A 167 -3.94 -1.19 -21.76
C GLU A 167 -5.24 -1.45 -22.52
N LYS A 168 -6.33 -1.87 -21.87
CA LYS A 168 -7.65 -1.98 -22.53
C LYS A 168 -8.19 -0.63 -23.02
N LEU A 169 -8.05 0.42 -22.21
CA LEU A 169 -8.42 1.78 -22.63
C LEU A 169 -7.54 2.28 -23.78
N LYS A 170 -6.26 1.86 -23.83
CA LYS A 170 -5.35 2.17 -24.95
C LYS A 170 -5.57 1.28 -26.18
N GLU A 171 -6.06 0.05 -26.02
CA GLU A 171 -6.43 -0.85 -27.12
C GLU A 171 -7.70 -0.36 -27.83
N ASP A 172 -8.64 0.23 -27.10
CA ASP A 172 -9.83 0.88 -27.70
C ASP A 172 -9.46 2.16 -28.48
N ASP A 173 -8.39 2.88 -28.10
CA ASP A 173 -7.92 4.09 -28.78
C ASP A 173 -6.79 3.86 -29.82
N GLN A 174 -6.10 2.72 -29.80
CA GLN A 174 -4.96 2.42 -30.67
C GLN A 174 -5.08 1.07 -31.36
N VAL A 175 -6.05 0.98 -32.27
CA VAL A 175 -5.90 0.11 -33.44
C VAL A 175 -4.82 0.76 -34.33
N ILE A 176 -3.57 0.32 -34.20
CA ILE A 176 -2.51 0.18 -35.22
C ILE A 176 -1.12 0.17 -34.54
N GLY A 177 -0.48 -0.99 -34.55
CA GLY A 177 0.97 -1.06 -34.76
C GLY A 177 1.89 -1.41 -33.58
N LYS A 178 2.47 -2.62 -33.69
CA LYS A 178 3.69 -3.14 -33.02
C LYS A 178 3.54 -3.69 -31.60
N LYS A 179 3.46 -5.02 -31.54
CA LYS A 179 3.71 -5.87 -30.36
C LYS A 179 5.13 -5.62 -29.82
N LYS A 180 5.28 -4.61 -28.96
CA LYS A 180 6.41 -4.50 -28.03
C LYS A 180 6.12 -5.48 -26.91
N SER A 181 6.98 -6.47 -26.67
CA SER A 181 6.80 -7.43 -25.57
C SER A 181 6.76 -6.65 -24.25
N SER A 182 5.57 -6.37 -23.74
CA SER A 182 5.40 -5.66 -22.48
C SER A 182 5.80 -6.60 -21.35
N ILE A 183 7.03 -6.46 -20.89
CA ILE A 183 7.45 -7.06 -19.63
C ILE A 183 6.55 -6.44 -18.57
N LYS A 184 5.57 -7.22 -18.12
CA LYS A 184 4.61 -6.80 -17.09
C LYS A 184 5.41 -6.35 -15.87
N SER A 185 5.13 -5.13 -15.42
CA SER A 185 5.72 -4.62 -14.19
C SER A 185 5.45 -5.61 -13.06
N PRO A 186 6.48 -6.02 -12.28
CA PRO A 186 6.26 -6.90 -11.13
C PRO A 186 5.45 -6.22 -10.02
N PHE A 187 5.32 -4.88 -10.08
CA PHE A 187 4.62 -4.06 -9.10
C PHE A 187 3.13 -3.93 -9.42
N LYS A 188 2.30 -4.16 -8.41
CA LYS A 188 0.85 -3.92 -8.44
C LYS A 188 0.46 -3.05 -7.23
N PRO A 189 0.66 -1.72 -7.33
CA PRO A 189 0.47 -0.81 -6.19
C PRO A 189 -0.88 -0.94 -5.50
N GLY A 190 -1.97 -1.10 -6.28
CA GLY A 190 -3.30 -1.28 -5.70
C GLY A 190 -3.47 -2.56 -4.87
N GLU A 191 -2.82 -3.67 -5.26
CA GLU A 191 -2.86 -4.92 -4.49
C GLU A 191 -2.09 -4.76 -3.16
N ASP A 192 -0.92 -4.12 -3.22
CA ASP A 192 -0.09 -3.87 -2.04
C ASP A 192 -0.74 -2.87 -1.06
N ILE A 193 -1.43 -1.80 -1.55
CA ILE A 193 -2.16 -0.85 -0.70
C ILE A 193 -3.36 -1.52 -0.02
N VAL A 194 -4.17 -2.26 -0.79
CA VAL A 194 -5.37 -2.93 -0.26
C VAL A 194 -4.96 -4.02 0.73
N GLY A 195 -3.99 -4.86 0.38
CA GLY A 195 -3.46 -5.89 1.26
C GLY A 195 -2.85 -5.29 2.53
N GLY A 196 -2.05 -4.23 2.40
CA GLY A 196 -1.44 -3.54 3.53
C GLY A 196 -2.47 -2.92 4.48
N SER A 197 -3.50 -2.28 3.93
CA SER A 197 -4.59 -1.68 4.72
C SER A 197 -5.39 -2.73 5.49
N ILE A 198 -5.75 -3.84 4.83
CA ILE A 198 -6.46 -4.96 5.47
C ILE A 198 -5.59 -5.58 6.57
N GLY A 199 -4.30 -5.80 6.28
CA GLY A 199 -3.32 -6.31 7.23
C GLY A 199 -3.26 -5.44 8.49
N ILE A 200 -3.10 -4.13 8.35
CA ILE A 200 -3.07 -3.20 9.49
C ILE A 200 -4.35 -3.31 10.34
N VAL A 201 -5.54 -3.35 9.72
CA VAL A 201 -6.80 -3.48 10.47
C VAL A 201 -6.87 -4.80 11.23
N ILE A 202 -6.55 -5.93 10.59
CA ILE A 202 -6.53 -7.25 11.26
C ILE A 202 -5.51 -7.26 12.40
N GLY A 203 -4.32 -6.71 12.16
CA GLY A 203 -3.27 -6.62 13.16
C GLY A 203 -3.67 -5.75 14.36
N ILE A 204 -4.39 -4.64 14.13
CA ILE A 204 -4.96 -3.82 15.21
C ILE A 204 -6.01 -4.60 16.00
N ILE A 205 -6.88 -5.37 15.34
CA ILE A 205 -7.87 -6.23 16.02
C ILE A 205 -7.14 -7.21 16.97
N PHE A 206 -6.10 -7.86 16.49
CA PHE A 206 -5.33 -8.85 17.27
C PHE A 206 -4.52 -8.20 18.40
N PHE A 207 -3.96 -7.02 18.16
CA PHE A 207 -3.18 -6.27 19.13
C PHE A 207 -4.03 -5.65 20.22
N SER A 208 -5.13 -4.99 19.86
CA SER A 208 -5.98 -4.25 20.81
C SER A 208 -6.99 -5.14 21.54
N GLN A 209 -7.37 -6.28 20.96
CA GLN A 209 -8.32 -7.23 21.56
C GLN A 209 -9.62 -6.55 22.03
N PHE A 210 -10.15 -5.62 21.24
CA PHE A 210 -11.28 -4.76 21.64
C PHE A 210 -12.63 -5.46 21.82
N ILE A 211 -12.69 -6.79 21.74
CA ILE A 211 -13.90 -7.60 21.97
C ILE A 211 -13.70 -8.40 23.27
N PRO A 212 -13.92 -7.78 24.46
CA PRO A 212 -13.64 -8.43 25.74
C PRO A 212 -14.41 -9.72 25.94
N SER A 213 -15.61 -9.85 25.36
CA SER A 213 -16.44 -11.05 25.47
C SER A 213 -15.81 -12.29 24.84
N ILE A 214 -15.00 -12.12 23.79
CA ILE A 214 -14.32 -13.22 23.10
C ILE A 214 -12.92 -13.39 23.69
N PHE A 215 -12.15 -12.32 23.76
CA PHE A 215 -10.76 -12.39 24.21
C PHE A 215 -10.66 -12.64 25.72
N GLY A 216 -11.63 -12.19 26.52
CA GLY A 216 -11.67 -12.44 27.97
C GLY A 216 -11.86 -13.90 28.36
N LEU A 217 -12.34 -14.74 27.44
CA LEU A 217 -12.46 -16.20 27.62
C LEU A 217 -11.15 -16.93 27.28
N MET A 218 -10.21 -16.26 26.61
CA MET A 218 -8.94 -16.86 26.22
C MET A 218 -7.94 -16.81 27.37
N ASP A 219 -7.04 -17.79 27.37
CA ASP A 219 -5.92 -17.80 28.31
C ASP A 219 -5.09 -16.49 28.19
N PRO A 220 -4.64 -15.88 29.31
CA PRO A 220 -3.81 -14.67 29.28
C PRO A 220 -2.56 -14.81 28.40
N GLU A 221 -1.92 -15.98 28.37
CA GLU A 221 -0.77 -16.23 27.52
C GLU A 221 -1.17 -16.26 26.04
N PHE A 222 -2.29 -16.90 25.70
CA PHE A 222 -2.84 -16.88 24.34
C PHE A 222 -3.15 -15.47 23.86
N ARG A 223 -3.67 -14.61 24.73
CA ARG A 223 -3.86 -13.19 24.41
C ARG A 223 -2.55 -12.49 24.10
N LEU A 224 -1.49 -12.77 24.84
CA LEU A 224 -0.16 -12.22 24.55
C LEU A 224 0.37 -12.74 23.20
N PHE A 225 0.11 -13.99 22.83
CA PHE A 225 0.42 -14.52 21.49
C PHE A 225 -0.32 -13.76 20.38
N LEU A 226 -1.60 -13.49 20.57
CA LEU A 226 -2.37 -12.68 19.62
C LEU A 226 -1.83 -11.25 19.52
N GLN A 227 -1.41 -10.64 20.62
CA GLN A 227 -0.82 -9.30 20.61
C GLN A 227 0.48 -9.25 19.79
N PHE A 228 1.39 -10.21 19.99
CA PHE A 228 2.61 -10.31 19.19
C PHE A 228 2.31 -10.60 17.72
N SER A 229 1.36 -11.51 17.45
CA SER A 229 0.90 -11.78 16.08
C SER A 229 0.36 -10.51 15.42
N GLY A 230 -0.45 -9.74 16.15
CA GLY A 230 -0.98 -8.45 15.73
C GLY A 230 0.12 -7.46 15.35
N LEU A 231 1.18 -7.35 16.16
CA LEU A 231 2.33 -6.50 15.84
C LEU A 231 3.03 -6.90 14.54
N PHE A 232 3.26 -8.20 14.32
CA PHE A 232 3.87 -8.67 13.07
C PHE A 232 2.97 -8.41 11.86
N ILE A 233 1.66 -8.61 12.00
CA ILE A 233 0.69 -8.34 10.94
C ILE A 233 0.60 -6.83 10.63
N ILE A 234 0.63 -5.96 11.65
CA ILE A 234 0.70 -4.49 11.46
C ILE A 234 2.00 -4.12 10.72
N ALA A 235 3.13 -4.68 11.14
CA ALA A 235 4.42 -4.40 10.51
C ALA A 235 4.45 -4.85 9.04
N GLU A 236 3.97 -6.06 8.74
CA GLU A 236 3.82 -6.53 7.36
C GLU A 236 2.86 -5.65 6.56
N GLY A 237 1.69 -5.33 7.12
CA GLY A 237 0.71 -4.48 6.48
C GLY A 237 1.24 -3.07 6.19
N GLY A 238 2.02 -2.49 7.11
CA GLY A 238 2.71 -1.21 6.93
C GLY A 238 3.76 -1.26 5.82
N LEU A 239 4.56 -2.33 5.74
CA LEU A 239 5.54 -2.54 4.67
C LEU A 239 4.85 -2.66 3.31
N ASP A 240 3.74 -3.40 3.24
CA ASP A 240 2.95 -3.58 2.03
C ASP A 240 2.35 -2.25 1.57
N LEU A 241 1.81 -1.47 2.51
CA LEU A 241 1.29 -0.15 2.23
C LEU A 241 2.39 0.80 1.72
N MET A 242 3.57 0.81 2.37
CA MET A 242 4.73 1.58 1.88
C MET A 242 5.16 1.17 0.47
N ARG A 243 5.19 -0.14 0.14
CA ARG A 243 5.47 -0.61 -1.23
C ARG A 243 4.45 -0.08 -2.22
N GLY A 244 3.18 -0.13 -1.83
CA GLY A 244 2.08 0.45 -2.58
C GLY A 244 2.26 1.94 -2.86
N LEU A 245 2.56 2.72 -1.83
CA LEU A 245 2.76 4.17 -1.90
C LEU A 245 3.99 4.57 -2.72
N ILE A 246 5.10 3.83 -2.62
CA ILE A 246 6.31 4.10 -3.41
C ILE A 246 6.05 3.89 -4.91
N GLY A 247 5.13 2.99 -5.25
CA GLY A 247 4.79 2.67 -6.64
C GLY A 247 6.04 2.26 -7.44
N LYS A 248 6.17 2.70 -8.69
CA LYS A 248 7.32 2.33 -9.54
C LYS A 248 8.53 3.27 -9.39
N ARG A 249 8.49 4.23 -8.46
CA ARG A 249 9.42 5.37 -8.43
C ARG A 249 10.83 4.97 -7.97
N GLN A 250 10.94 4.05 -7.00
CA GLN A 250 12.22 3.68 -6.40
C GLN A 250 12.37 2.15 -6.31
N LEU A 251 13.05 1.56 -7.30
CA LEU A 251 13.27 0.10 -7.38
C LEU A 251 14.08 -0.42 -6.17
N THR A 252 15.10 0.33 -5.74
CA THR A 252 15.92 -0.01 -4.57
C THR A 252 15.10 -0.05 -3.28
N ALA A 253 14.18 0.91 -3.09
CA ALA A 253 13.31 0.93 -1.92
C ALA A 253 12.40 -0.31 -1.87
N HIS A 254 11.88 -0.76 -3.02
CA HIS A 254 11.13 -2.02 -3.09
C HIS A 254 11.94 -3.24 -2.69
N GLN A 255 13.20 -3.34 -3.12
CA GLN A 255 14.07 -4.45 -2.74
C GLN A 255 14.34 -4.46 -1.24
N ILE A 256 14.64 -3.28 -0.67
CA ILE A 256 14.86 -3.11 0.77
C ILE A 256 13.59 -3.52 1.53
N ILE A 257 12.41 -3.03 1.12
CA ILE A 257 11.16 -3.35 1.82
C ILE A 257 10.86 -4.84 1.74
N HIS A 258 11.03 -5.48 0.58
CA HIS A 258 10.87 -6.95 0.48
C HIS A 258 11.85 -7.70 1.39
N GLY A 259 13.10 -7.23 1.50
CA GLY A 259 14.08 -7.77 2.45
C GLY A 259 13.59 -7.66 3.90
N ILE A 260 13.09 -6.48 4.31
CA ILE A 260 12.53 -6.28 5.65
C ILE A 260 11.29 -7.16 5.86
N THR A 261 10.38 -7.27 4.88
CA THR A 261 9.21 -8.14 4.96
C THR A 261 9.59 -9.60 5.18
N ILE A 262 10.66 -10.09 4.54
CA ILE A 262 11.18 -11.45 4.78
C ILE A 262 11.61 -11.61 6.23
N VAL A 263 12.36 -10.65 6.78
CA VAL A 263 12.81 -10.69 8.18
C VAL A 263 11.61 -10.69 9.14
N VAL A 264 10.61 -9.82 8.92
CA VAL A 264 9.37 -9.76 9.72
C VAL A 264 8.62 -11.09 9.68
N LYS A 265 8.48 -11.72 8.51
CA LYS A 265 7.82 -13.02 8.36
C LYS A 265 8.58 -14.16 9.03
N LEU A 266 9.91 -14.17 8.94
CA LEU A 266 10.70 -15.19 9.62
C LEU A 266 10.68 -14.98 11.15
N ALA A 267 10.64 -13.73 11.61
CA ALA A 267 10.48 -13.43 13.02
C ALA A 267 9.13 -13.90 13.58
N SER A 268 8.04 -13.80 12.81
CA SER A 268 6.71 -14.26 13.25
C SER A 268 6.61 -15.79 13.46
N ILE A 269 7.52 -16.58 12.86
CA ILE A 269 7.64 -18.03 13.13
C ILE A 269 7.89 -18.28 14.62
N SER A 270 8.62 -17.40 15.32
CA SER A 270 8.87 -17.55 16.76
C SER A 270 7.58 -17.59 17.58
N VAL A 271 6.57 -16.82 17.19
CA VAL A 271 5.24 -16.80 17.83
C VAL A 271 4.54 -18.15 17.64
N VAL A 272 4.59 -18.70 16.43
CA VAL A 272 4.00 -20.01 16.11
C VAL A 272 4.72 -21.14 16.86
N VAL A 273 6.05 -21.08 16.97
CA VAL A 273 6.85 -22.06 17.72
C VAL A 273 6.52 -22.03 19.21
N LEU A 274 6.38 -20.84 19.79
CA LEU A 274 5.99 -20.71 21.19
C LEU A 274 4.58 -21.28 21.43
N MET A 275 3.63 -21.00 20.54
CA MET A 275 2.28 -21.58 20.60
C MET A 275 2.30 -23.10 20.42
N MET A 276 3.13 -23.63 19.52
CA MET A 276 3.32 -25.07 19.28
C MET A 276 3.80 -25.82 20.53
N ASN A 277 4.59 -25.17 21.38
CA ASN A 277 5.11 -25.74 22.62
C ASN A 277 4.11 -25.70 23.78
N ARG A 278 3.00 -24.96 23.64
CA ARG A 278 1.91 -24.85 24.62
C ARG A 278 0.55 -25.02 23.91
N PRO A 279 0.20 -26.22 23.43
CA PRO A 279 -1.09 -26.45 22.78
C PRO A 279 -2.29 -26.21 23.72
N GLU A 280 -2.12 -26.39 25.02
CA GLU A 280 -3.17 -26.28 26.05
C GLU A 280 -3.82 -24.90 26.12
N ILE A 281 -3.08 -23.83 25.82
CA ILE A 281 -3.58 -22.45 25.89
C ILE A 281 -4.39 -22.06 24.65
N PHE A 282 -4.37 -22.85 23.58
CA PHE A 282 -5.09 -22.53 22.36
C PHE A 282 -6.61 -22.63 22.61
N PRO A 283 -7.38 -21.57 22.36
CA PRO A 283 -8.76 -21.49 22.81
C PRO A 283 -9.66 -22.36 21.94
N ILE A 284 -10.19 -23.43 22.53
CA ILE A 284 -11.34 -24.15 21.99
C ILE A 284 -12.54 -23.71 22.80
N LEU A 285 -13.43 -22.96 22.16
CA LEU A 285 -14.64 -22.45 22.80
C LEU A 285 -15.74 -23.50 22.68
N ALA A 286 -16.29 -23.92 23.80
CA ALA A 286 -17.39 -24.86 23.88
C ALA A 286 -18.53 -24.28 24.71
N VAL A 287 -19.74 -24.74 24.43
CA VAL A 287 -20.93 -24.38 25.20
C VAL A 287 -21.09 -25.41 26.30
N GLU A 288 -20.99 -24.97 27.55
CA GLU A 288 -21.25 -25.84 28.70
C GLU A 288 -22.75 -26.10 28.81
N GLN A 289 -23.14 -27.37 28.96
CA GLN A 289 -24.53 -27.73 29.31
C GLN A 289 -24.61 -28.09 30.80
N PRO A 290 -25.66 -27.63 31.51
CA PRO A 290 -26.88 -26.99 31.01
C PRO A 290 -26.85 -25.45 31.03
N THR A 291 -25.77 -24.82 31.49
CA THR A 291 -25.68 -23.37 31.73
C THR A 291 -25.78 -22.53 30.45
N GLY A 292 -25.43 -23.10 29.29
CA GLY A 292 -25.34 -22.39 28.02
C GLY A 292 -24.14 -21.44 27.94
N ALA A 293 -23.29 -21.43 28.96
CA ALA A 293 -22.15 -20.53 29.04
C ALA A 293 -21.06 -20.94 28.04
N LEU A 294 -20.46 -19.95 27.38
CA LEU A 294 -19.28 -20.18 26.56
C LEU A 294 -18.06 -20.31 27.49
N ILE A 295 -17.43 -21.48 27.47
CA ILE A 295 -16.23 -21.77 28.24
C ILE A 295 -15.07 -22.08 27.29
N ASN A 296 -13.85 -21.75 27.71
CA ASN A 296 -12.65 -22.18 27.01
C ASN A 296 -12.18 -23.51 27.61
N ILE A 297 -12.28 -24.58 26.84
CA ILE A 297 -11.85 -25.93 27.24
C ILE A 297 -10.40 -26.23 26.86
N GLY A 298 -9.76 -25.35 26.08
CA GLY A 298 -8.42 -25.57 25.54
C GLY A 298 -8.34 -26.79 24.61
N VAL A 299 -7.13 -27.09 24.13
CA VAL A 299 -6.88 -28.33 23.37
C VAL A 299 -6.74 -29.48 24.37
N ALA A 300 -7.47 -30.58 24.15
CA ALA A 300 -7.30 -31.78 24.97
C ALA A 300 -5.98 -32.51 24.64
N PRO A 301 -5.34 -33.19 25.62
CA PRO A 301 -4.00 -33.77 25.44
C PRO A 301 -3.86 -34.75 24.26
N ASN A 302 -4.92 -35.48 23.95
CA ASN A 302 -4.97 -36.40 22.81
C ASN A 302 -4.87 -35.70 21.44
N PHE A 303 -5.10 -34.39 21.37
CA PHE A 303 -4.98 -33.59 20.14
C PHE A 303 -3.69 -32.76 20.06
N TYR A 304 -2.78 -32.84 21.04
CA TYR A 304 -1.53 -32.05 21.04
C TYR A 304 -0.65 -32.34 19.82
N GLU A 305 -0.53 -33.61 19.42
CA GLU A 305 0.23 -33.97 18.22
C GLU A 305 -0.39 -33.42 16.94
N LEU A 306 -1.73 -33.47 16.82
CA LEU A 306 -2.43 -32.87 15.69
C LEU A 306 -2.20 -31.35 15.64
N PHE A 307 -2.29 -30.68 16.79
CA PHE A 307 -2.02 -29.25 16.90
C PHE A 307 -0.60 -28.89 16.45
N ARG A 308 0.40 -29.66 16.90
CA ARG A 308 1.81 -29.48 16.49
C ARG A 308 2.00 -29.68 14.99
N ILE A 309 1.34 -30.67 14.39
CA ILE A 309 1.35 -30.87 12.93
C ILE A 309 0.78 -29.65 12.21
N ILE A 310 -0.34 -29.10 12.67
CA ILE A 310 -0.95 -27.89 12.10
C ILE A 310 0.01 -26.70 12.25
N ALA A 311 0.62 -26.51 13.42
CA ALA A 311 1.60 -25.45 13.64
C ALA A 311 2.80 -25.57 12.69
N TRP A 312 3.33 -26.78 12.47
CA TRP A 312 4.38 -27.03 11.48
C TRP A 312 3.95 -26.66 10.06
N LEU A 313 2.72 -26.98 9.65
CA LEU A 313 2.20 -26.59 8.34
C LEU A 313 2.12 -25.07 8.20
N VAL A 314 1.72 -24.36 9.26
CA VAL A 314 1.72 -22.88 9.28
C VAL A 314 3.15 -22.34 9.14
N ILE A 315 4.13 -22.88 9.87
CA ILE A 315 5.55 -22.48 9.76
C ILE A 315 6.06 -22.69 8.32
N ILE A 316 5.76 -23.84 7.71
CA ILE A 316 6.13 -24.13 6.33
C ILE A 316 5.46 -23.14 5.37
N ALA A 317 4.16 -22.84 5.55
CA ALA A 317 3.45 -21.88 4.73
C ALA A 317 4.05 -20.47 4.82
N VAL A 318 4.38 -20.02 6.04
CA VAL A 318 5.07 -18.74 6.26
C VAL A 318 6.43 -18.73 5.56
N ALA A 319 7.24 -19.78 5.73
CA ALA A 319 8.53 -19.92 5.07
C ALA A 319 8.42 -19.90 3.54
N LEU A 320 7.49 -20.69 2.96
CA LEU A 320 7.23 -20.70 1.52
C LEU A 320 6.77 -19.33 1.01
N SER A 321 5.96 -18.59 1.79
CA SER A 321 5.54 -17.24 1.41
C SER A 321 6.72 -16.26 1.29
N THR A 322 7.81 -16.48 2.04
CA THR A 322 9.03 -15.65 1.93
C THR A 322 9.76 -15.87 0.60
N ILE A 323 9.68 -17.08 0.01
CA ILE A 323 10.25 -17.38 -1.31
C ILE A 323 9.61 -16.49 -2.38
N GLY A 324 8.30 -16.24 -2.27
CA GLY A 324 7.61 -15.28 -3.15
C GLY A 324 8.21 -13.88 -3.10
N ASN A 325 8.63 -13.42 -1.92
CA ASN A 325 9.31 -12.12 -1.76
C ASN A 325 10.73 -12.14 -2.34
N PHE A 326 11.51 -13.22 -2.15
CA PHE A 326 12.81 -13.37 -2.81
C PHE A 326 12.69 -13.35 -4.34
N GLN A 327 11.71 -14.06 -4.90
CA GLN A 327 11.46 -14.03 -6.34
C GLN A 327 11.09 -12.63 -6.83
N LYS A 328 10.33 -11.86 -6.04
CA LYS A 328 10.03 -10.45 -6.36
C LYS A 328 11.32 -9.62 -6.36
N ILE A 329 12.20 -9.75 -5.37
CA ILE A 329 13.50 -9.05 -5.35
C ILE A 329 14.33 -9.34 -6.61
N VAL A 330 14.46 -10.61 -6.99
CA VAL A 330 15.19 -11.02 -8.21
C VAL A 330 14.54 -10.47 -9.47
N LYS A 331 13.20 -10.46 -9.55
CA LYS A 331 12.46 -9.85 -10.68
C LYS A 331 12.69 -8.35 -10.75
N VAL A 332 12.74 -7.66 -9.62
CA VAL A 332 13.03 -6.22 -9.56
C VAL A 332 14.45 -5.93 -10.05
N GLU A 333 15.44 -6.74 -9.68
CA GLU A 333 16.82 -6.58 -10.13
C GLU A 333 16.96 -6.82 -11.65
N ARG A 334 16.32 -7.88 -12.18
CA ARG A 334 16.27 -8.11 -13.64
C ARG A 334 15.62 -6.94 -14.37
N TYR A 335 14.54 -6.39 -13.82
CA TYR A 335 13.86 -5.24 -14.42
C TYR A 335 14.72 -3.97 -14.40
N ARG A 336 15.53 -3.76 -13.35
CA ARG A 336 16.51 -2.68 -13.25
C ARG A 336 17.60 -2.80 -14.33
N ASN A 337 18.13 -4.00 -14.56
CA ASN A 337 19.20 -4.23 -15.56
C ASN A 337 18.74 -4.09 -17.02
N LEU A 338 17.43 -4.08 -17.27
CA LEU A 338 16.84 -3.92 -18.61
C LEU A 338 16.50 -2.47 -18.95
N LYS A 339 16.59 -1.54 -18.00
CA LYS A 339 16.32 -0.10 -18.18
C LYS A 339 17.60 0.67 -18.37
#